data_AF-A0A963R2Z7-F1
#
_entry.id   AF-A0A963R2Z7-F1
#
_cell.length_a   1.000
_cell.length_b   1.000
_cell.length_c   1.000
_cell.angle_alpha   90.00
_cell.angle_beta   90.00
_cell.angle_gamma   90.00
#
_symmetry.space_group_name_H-M   'P 1'
#
loop_
_entity.id
_entity.type
_entity.pdbx_description
1 polymer ?
#
loop_
_entity_poly.entity_id
_entity_poly.type
_entity_poly.pdbx_seq_one_letter_code
_entity_poly.pdbx_strand_id
1 'polypeptide(L)'
;MAISEQLARTIIDPHAYSRREIVDEAFRTIRAESPLDKAEMEEFEPFWVVSRHADIKEIERQPAVFHNGDKSTFITNRDGNERVKALTGGEPNLIRSLVSVDGD
;
A
#
# COMPACT_ATOMS: atom_id res chain seq x y z
N MET A 1 2.27 16.19 3.24
CA MET A 1 3.51 15.99 2.46
C MET A 1 3.30 14.71 1.66
N ALA A 2 4.15 14.40 0.69
CA ALA A 2 4.10 13.16 -0.07
C ALA A 2 5.54 12.76 -0.42
N ILE A 3 5.83 11.47 -0.54
CA ILE A 3 7.09 11.02 -1.13
C ILE A 3 7.15 11.47 -2.60
N SER A 4 8.35 11.57 -3.17
CA SER A 4 8.49 11.92 -4.58
C SER A 4 7.79 10.89 -5.46
N GLU A 5 7.18 11.35 -6.56
CA GLU A 5 6.48 10.47 -7.50
C GLU A 5 7.41 9.37 -8.06
N GLN A 6 8.69 9.69 -8.26
CA GLN A 6 9.70 8.70 -8.66
C GLN A 6 9.84 7.57 -7.64
N LEU A 7 9.92 7.89 -6.34
CA LEU A 7 10.00 6.87 -5.28
C LEU A 7 8.69 6.09 -5.19
N ALA A 8 7.54 6.78 -5.27
CA ALA A 8 6.22 6.14 -5.27
C ALA A 8 6.08 5.12 -6.41
N ARG A 9 6.44 5.49 -7.64
CA ARG A 9 6.42 4.59 -8.80
C ARG A 9 7.41 3.44 -8.64
N THR A 10 8.59 3.67 -8.07
CA THR A 10 9.60 2.62 -7.87
C THR A 10 9.12 1.53 -6.92
N ILE A 11 8.49 1.88 -5.80
CA ILE A 11 8.09 0.90 -4.77
C ILE A 11 6.84 0.07 -5.16
N ILE A 12 6.08 0.50 -6.18
CA ILE A 12 4.93 -0.26 -6.71
C ILE A 12 5.24 -1.01 -8.01
N ASP A 13 6.38 -0.73 -8.65
CA ASP A 13 6.77 -1.39 -9.89
C ASP A 13 7.23 -2.82 -9.61
N PRO A 14 6.50 -3.87 -10.06
CA PRO A 14 6.90 -5.25 -9.84
C PRO A 14 8.26 -5.56 -10.50
N HIS A 15 8.64 -4.87 -11.57
CA HIS A 15 9.95 -5.05 -12.20
C HIS A 15 11.09 -4.51 -11.34
N ALA A 16 10.85 -3.51 -10.49
CA ALA A 16 11.86 -3.05 -9.53
C ALA A 16 12.23 -4.16 -8.54
N TYR A 17 11.27 -4.98 -8.11
CA TYR A 17 11.53 -6.11 -7.21
C TYR A 17 12.33 -7.26 -7.84
N SER A 18 12.45 -7.31 -9.17
CA SER A 18 13.38 -8.23 -9.85
C SER A 18 14.85 -7.83 -9.68
N ARG A 19 15.10 -6.57 -9.29
CA ARG A 19 16.41 -5.94 -9.11
C ARG A 19 16.49 -5.33 -7.73
N ARG A 20 16.78 -6.19 -6.75
CA ARG A 20 16.69 -5.88 -5.31
C ARG A 20 17.36 -4.55 -4.93
N GLU A 21 18.50 -4.23 -5.51
CA GLU A 21 19.25 -3.00 -5.27
C GLU A 21 18.43 -1.72 -5.50
N ILE A 22 17.52 -1.72 -6.47
CA ILE A 22 16.68 -0.57 -6.80
C ILE A 22 15.67 -0.30 -5.70
N VAL A 23 14.97 -1.35 -5.25
CA VAL A 23 13.95 -1.25 -4.21
C VAL A 23 14.59 -0.96 -2.85
N ASP A 24 15.71 -1.61 -2.55
CA ASP A 24 16.45 -1.37 -1.30
C ASP A 24 16.97 0.08 -1.21
N GLU A 25 17.41 0.67 -2.33
CA GLU A 25 17.77 2.09 -2.42
C GLU A 25 16.56 3.00 -2.22
N ALA A 26 15.46 2.75 -2.93
CA ALA A 26 14.25 3.55 -2.81
C ALA A 26 13.75 3.60 -1.36
N PHE A 27 13.68 2.45 -0.69
CA PHE A 27 13.28 2.40 0.72
C PHE A 27 14.34 2.98 1.67
N ARG A 28 15.64 2.99 1.31
CA ARG A 28 16.67 3.69 2.10
C ARG A 28 16.39 5.19 2.10
N THR A 29 16.14 5.78 0.93
CA THR A 29 15.81 7.20 0.78
C THR A 29 14.51 7.55 1.50
N ILE A 30 13.45 6.77 1.30
CA ILE A 30 12.17 6.98 1.98
C ILE A 30 12.36 7.00 3.50
N ARG A 31 13.08 6.03 4.08
CA ARG A 31 13.33 6.00 5.54
C ARG A 31 14.13 7.19 6.06
N ALA A 32 15.02 7.74 5.25
CA ALA A 32 15.88 8.86 5.64
C ALA A 32 15.14 10.20 5.61
N GLU A 33 14.31 10.41 4.58
CA GLU A 33 13.73 11.73 4.28
C GLU A 33 12.24 11.82 4.69
N SER A 34 11.45 10.80 4.38
CA SER A 34 10.00 10.77 4.56
C SER A 34 9.54 9.39 5.06
N PRO A 35 9.95 8.97 6.27
CA PRO A 35 9.77 7.58 6.73
C PRO A 35 8.31 7.13 6.84
N LEU A 36 7.40 8.09 6.99
CA LEU A 36 5.96 7.92 6.96
C LEU A 36 5.39 9.09 6.18
N ASP A 37 4.94 8.83 4.96
CA ASP A 37 4.29 9.84 4.11
C ASP A 37 3.41 9.19 3.05
N LYS A 38 2.64 9.97 2.29
CA LYS A 38 1.78 9.45 1.23
C LYS A 38 2.53 9.25 -0.10
N ALA A 39 2.16 8.21 -0.83
CA ALA A 39 2.40 8.07 -2.25
C ALA A 39 1.17 8.60 -3.01
N GLU A 40 1.38 9.57 -3.90
CA GLU A 40 0.34 10.20 -4.70
C GLU A 40 0.73 10.13 -6.18
N MET A 41 -0.15 9.55 -6.99
CA MET A 41 0.00 9.41 -8.44
C MET A 41 -1.39 9.29 -9.07
N GLU A 42 -1.52 9.71 -10.32
CA GLU A 42 -2.84 9.87 -10.98
C GLU A 42 -3.61 8.53 -11.05
N GLU A 43 -2.89 7.47 -11.39
CA GLU A 43 -3.46 6.17 -11.74
C GLU A 43 -3.94 5.37 -10.51
N PHE A 44 -3.48 5.72 -9.30
CA PHE A 44 -3.75 4.99 -8.06
C PHE A 44 -4.49 5.87 -7.04
N GLU A 45 -5.24 5.23 -6.15
CA GLU A 45 -5.67 5.94 -4.94
C GLU A 45 -4.45 6.26 -4.08
N PRO A 46 -4.36 7.47 -3.48
CA PRO A 46 -3.30 7.79 -2.53
C PRO A 46 -3.25 6.78 -1.39
N PHE A 47 -2.04 6.33 -1.05
CA PHE A 47 -1.81 5.38 0.03
C PHE A 47 -0.62 5.81 0.90
N TRP A 48 -0.62 5.37 2.15
CA TRP A 48 0.48 5.63 3.08
C TRP A 48 1.64 4.67 2.83
N VAL A 49 2.85 5.21 2.82
CA VAL A 49 4.09 4.44 2.79
C VAL A 49 4.68 4.46 4.20
N VAL A 50 4.56 3.33 4.89
CA VAL A 50 5.11 3.14 6.23
C VAL A 50 6.37 2.31 6.12
N SER A 51 7.53 2.95 6.27
CA SER A 51 8.82 2.32 5.90
C SER A 51 9.70 1.91 7.09
N ARG A 52 9.38 2.38 8.31
CA ARG A 52 10.13 2.04 9.52
C ARG A 52 9.49 0.87 10.24
N HIS A 53 10.33 -0.08 10.65
CA HIS A 53 9.91 -1.24 11.43
C HIS A 53 9.15 -0.88 12.73
N ALA A 54 9.53 0.21 13.42
CA ALA A 54 8.82 0.65 14.62
C ALA A 54 7.38 1.07 14.32
N ASP A 55 7.18 1.83 13.24
CA ASP A 55 5.86 2.34 12.83
C ASP A 55 4.97 1.20 12.33
N ILE A 56 5.52 0.26 11.55
CA ILE A 56 4.81 -0.95 11.10
C ILE A 56 4.28 -1.73 12.30
N LYS A 57 5.14 -2.03 13.28
CA LYS A 57 4.73 -2.75 14.50
C LYS A 57 3.72 -1.99 15.34
N GLU A 58 3.71 -0.66 15.30
CA GLU A 58 2.75 0.16 16.04
C GLU A 58 1.37 0.09 15.39
N ILE A 59 1.32 0.16 14.06
CA ILE A 59 0.10 0.02 13.26
C ILE A 59 -0.50 -1.38 13.43
N GLU A 60 0.32 -2.42 13.30
CA GLU A 60 -0.12 -3.82 13.40
C GLU A 60 -0.72 -4.19 14.78
N ARG A 61 -0.45 -3.41 15.84
CA ARG A 61 -1.02 -3.63 17.18
C ARG A 61 -2.36 -2.96 17.41
N GLN A 62 -2.85 -2.18 16.47
CA GLN A 62 -4.07 -1.38 16.61
C GLN A 62 -5.12 -1.78 15.56
N PRO A 63 -5.59 -3.04 15.55
CA PRO A 63 -6.55 -3.52 14.54
C PRO A 63 -7.88 -2.78 14.58
N ALA A 64 -8.28 -2.22 15.74
CA ALA A 64 -9.48 -1.38 15.87
C ALA A 64 -9.34 0.03 15.24
N VAL A 65 -8.14 0.41 14.80
CA VAL A 65 -7.86 1.69 14.13
C VAL A 65 -7.46 1.45 12.68
N PHE A 66 -6.68 0.39 12.41
CA PHE A 66 -6.19 0.04 11.09
C PHE A 66 -6.82 -1.28 10.63
N HIS A 67 -8.02 -1.18 10.07
CA HIS A 67 -8.76 -2.33 9.54
C HIS A 67 -8.15 -2.85 8.23
N ASN A 68 -8.16 -4.16 8.04
CA ASN A 68 -7.74 -4.83 6.82
C ASN A 68 -8.85 -4.87 5.77
N GLY A 69 -10.12 -4.93 6.17
CA GLY A 69 -11.25 -5.16 5.28
C GLY A 69 -11.75 -3.93 4.52
N ASP A 70 -11.43 -2.72 4.98
CA ASP A 70 -11.96 -1.46 4.42
C ASP A 70 -11.47 -1.17 2.99
N LYS A 71 -10.30 -1.69 2.61
CA LYS A 71 -9.68 -1.49 1.29
C LYS A 71 -9.12 -2.79 0.71
N SER A 72 -8.70 -2.73 -0.55
CA SER A 72 -8.04 -3.86 -1.21
C SER A 72 -6.73 -4.18 -0.51
N THR A 73 -6.48 -5.45 -0.21
CA THR A 73 -5.19 -5.92 0.33
C THR A 73 -4.09 -5.94 -0.73
N PHE A 74 -4.46 -5.76 -2.00
CA PHE A 74 -3.53 -5.65 -3.13
C PHE A 74 -3.58 -4.23 -3.71
N ILE A 75 -2.40 -3.67 -3.99
CA ILE A 75 -2.31 -2.40 -4.70
C ILE A 75 -2.67 -2.63 -6.17
N THR A 76 -3.61 -1.85 -6.68
CA THR A 76 -3.97 -1.79 -8.10
C THR A 76 -4.43 -0.37 -8.46
N ASN A 77 -4.54 -0.09 -9.75
CA ASN A 77 -4.97 1.21 -10.23
C ASN A 77 -6.47 1.45 -9.94
N ARG A 78 -6.92 2.70 -10.11
CA ARG A 78 -8.32 3.11 -9.85
C ARG A 78 -9.31 2.26 -10.65
N ASP A 79 -9.04 2.02 -11.93
CA ASP A 79 -9.90 1.19 -12.79
C ASP A 79 -10.01 -0.25 -12.29
N GLY A 80 -8.91 -0.83 -11.79
CA GLY A 80 -8.87 -2.14 -11.18
C GLY A 80 -9.75 -2.21 -9.93
N ASN A 81 -9.66 -1.21 -9.05
CA ASN A 81 -10.50 -1.11 -7.85
C ASN A 81 -11.99 -1.02 -8.21
N GLU A 82 -12.36 -0.17 -9.16
CA GLU A 82 -13.76 -0.01 -9.58
C GLU A 82 -14.29 -1.29 -10.24
N ARG A 83 -13.46 -1.99 -11.03
CA ARG A 83 -13.82 -3.28 -11.60
C ARG A 83 -14.05 -4.34 -10.54
N VAL A 84 -13.21 -4.41 -9.50
CA VAL A 84 -13.40 -5.35 -8.39
C VAL A 84 -14.72 -5.08 -7.69
N LYS A 85 -14.97 -3.83 -7.27
CA LYS A 85 -16.24 -3.45 -6.61
C LYS A 85 -17.46 -3.79 -7.47
N ALA A 86 -17.39 -3.55 -8.78
CA ALA A 86 -18.49 -3.86 -9.70
C ALA A 86 -18.78 -5.37 -9.79
N LEU A 87 -17.76 -6.23 -9.70
CA LEU A 87 -17.90 -7.68 -9.75
C LEU A 87 -18.36 -8.30 -8.42
N THR A 88 -17.99 -7.69 -7.31
CA THR A 88 -18.22 -8.24 -5.96
C THR A 88 -19.43 -7.62 -5.25
N GLY A 89 -20.11 -6.66 -5.87
CA GLY A 89 -21.23 -5.95 -5.25
C GLY A 89 -20.81 -4.90 -4.24
N GLY A 90 -19.58 -4.38 -4.35
CA GLY A 90 -19.04 -3.31 -3.51
C GLY A 90 -17.83 -3.72 -2.66
N GLU A 91 -17.54 -5.01 -2.54
CA GLU A 91 -16.38 -5.48 -1.76
C GLU A 91 -15.06 -5.05 -2.43
N PRO A 92 -14.08 -4.58 -1.65
CA PRO A 92 -12.82 -4.09 -2.19
C PRO A 92 -11.87 -5.22 -2.63
N ASN A 93 -12.14 -6.47 -2.24
CA ASN A 93 -11.31 -7.64 -2.53
C ASN A 93 -12.07 -8.66 -3.39
N LEU A 94 -11.46 -9.14 -4.49
CA LEU A 94 -12.06 -10.13 -5.38
C LEU A 94 -12.26 -11.49 -4.70
N ILE A 95 -11.36 -11.85 -3.80
CA ILE A 95 -11.39 -13.08 -3.01
C ILE A 95 -11.31 -12.68 -1.55
N ARG A 96 -12.29 -13.11 -0.75
CA ARG A 96 -12.26 -12.95 0.70
C ARG A 96 -11.33 -14.02 1.30
N SER A 97 -10.15 -13.59 1.73
CA SER A 97 -9.13 -14.44 2.32
C SER A 97 -8.82 -14.01 3.76
N LEU A 98 -8.03 -14.79 4.50
CA LEU A 98 -7.71 -14.45 5.89
C LEU A 98 -6.99 -13.10 6.04
N VAL A 99 -6.25 -12.66 5.03
CA VAL A 99 -5.55 -11.36 5.07
C VAL A 99 -6.49 -10.17 4.84
N SER A 100 -7.70 -10.41 4.34
CA SER A 100 -8.68 -9.38 4.02
C SER A 100 -9.87 -9.34 4.99
N VAL A 101 -9.73 -9.97 6.16
CA VAL A 101 -10.76 -9.98 7.20
C VAL A 101 -10.20 -9.35 8.47
N ASP A 102 -11.07 -8.63 9.16
CA ASP A 102 -10.84 -8.17 10.52
C ASP A 102 -11.34 -9.22 11.52
N GLY A 103 -10.68 -9.32 12.67
CA GLY A 103 -11.12 -10.18 13.76
C GLY A 103 -12.12 -9.44 14.64
N ASP A 104 -13.27 -10.07 14.90
CA ASP A 104 -14.25 -9.65 15.90
C ASP A 104 -13.89 -10.16 17.30
#